data_AF-A0A7J8VE01-F1
#
_entry.id   AF-A0A7J8VE01-F1
#
_cell.length_a   1.000
_cell.length_b   1.000
_cell.length_c   1.000
_cell.angle_alpha   90.00
_cell.angle_beta   90.00
_cell.angle_gamma   90.00
#
_symmetry.space_group_name_H-M   'P 1'
#
loop_
_entity.id
_entity.type
_entity.pdbx_description
1 polymer ?
#
loop_
_entity_poly.entity_id
_entity_poly.type
_entity_poly.pdbx_seq_one_letter_code
_entity_poly.pdbx_strand_id
1 'polypeptide(L)'
;MVYCLVAIFVVIAMVEGAKGATICNIPSSRLNLCRPAVTGRYPPPPTKQCCLLIKHADLNCLCNFKDALPAFNINPSRAFALPKKCKYNLHIPPKCR
;
A
#
# COMPACT_ATOMS: atom_id res chain seq x y z
N MET A 1 35.72 7.35 -26.67
CA MET A 1 35.46 8.10 -25.41
C MET A 1 33.96 8.39 -25.20
N VAL A 2 33.23 8.89 -26.21
CA VAL A 2 31.82 9.31 -26.08
C VAL A 2 30.81 8.17 -25.86
N TYR A 3 31.03 6.99 -26.46
CA TYR A 3 30.11 5.85 -26.34
C TYR A 3 30.04 5.27 -24.92
N CYS A 4 31.18 5.25 -24.21
CA CYS A 4 31.24 4.80 -22.81
C CYS A 4 30.44 5.73 -21.89
N LEU A 5 30.49 7.05 -22.13
CA LEU A 5 29.74 8.01 -21.32
C LEU A 5 28.24 7.85 -21.52
N VAL A 6 27.78 7.68 -22.77
CA VAL A 6 26.35 7.45 -23.08
C VAL A 6 25.84 6.16 -22.44
N ALA A 7 26.63 5.06 -22.51
CA ALA A 7 26.27 3.80 -21.87
C ALA A 7 26.14 3.93 -20.33
N ILE A 8 27.03 4.70 -19.68
CA ILE A 8 26.99 4.95 -18.24
C ILE A 8 25.74 5.76 -17.86
N PHE A 9 25.40 6.81 -18.61
CA PHE A 9 24.18 7.60 -18.36
C PHE A 9 22.90 6.77 -18.52
N VAL A 10 22.85 5.86 -19.51
CA VAL A 10 21.70 4.97 -19.71
C VAL A 10 21.57 4.00 -18.53
N VAL A 11 22.67 3.43 -18.01
CA VAL A 11 22.61 2.50 -16.86
C VAL A 11 22.18 3.22 -15.57
N ILE A 12 22.63 4.45 -15.32
CA ILE A 12 22.25 5.22 -14.13
C ILE A 12 20.74 5.54 -14.13
N ALA A 13 20.16 5.84 -15.30
CA ALA A 13 18.72 6.10 -15.43
C ALA A 13 17.85 4.86 -15.13
N MET A 14 18.37 3.64 -15.30
CA MET A 14 17.64 2.39 -14.99
C MET A 14 17.61 2.09 -13.48
N VAL A 15 18.58 2.62 -12.71
CA VAL A 15 18.72 2.34 -11.27
C VAL A 15 17.66 3.06 -10.43
N GLU A 16 17.07 4.15 -10.93
CA GLU A 16 15.95 4.83 -10.25
C GLU A 16 14.63 4.03 -10.33
N GLY A 17 14.55 3.01 -11.20
CA GLY A 17 13.37 2.18 -11.42
C GLY A 17 13.25 0.95 -10.52
N ALA A 18 14.24 0.64 -9.68
CA ALA A 18 14.19 -0.51 -8.78
C ALA A 18 13.43 -0.24 -7.46
N LYS A 19 12.59 0.80 -7.42
CA LYS A 19 11.60 0.94 -6.34
C LYS A 19 10.49 -0.04 -6.66
N GLY A 20 10.51 -1.22 -6.00
CA GLY A 20 9.48 -2.24 -6.18
C GLY A 20 8.08 -1.62 -6.21
N ALA A 21 7.22 -2.12 -7.09
CA ALA A 21 5.94 -1.48 -7.43
C ALA A 21 5.21 -0.99 -6.17
N THR A 22 4.86 0.30 -6.13
CA THR A 22 4.07 0.86 -5.04
C THR A 22 2.61 0.90 -5.46
N ILE A 23 1.74 0.56 -4.51
CA ILE A 23 0.28 0.63 -4.66
C ILE A 23 -0.18 1.68 -3.66
N CYS A 24 -0.65 2.83 -4.15
CA CYS A 24 -1.20 3.89 -3.32
C CYS A 24 -0.26 4.32 -2.17
N ASN A 25 1.00 4.55 -2.51
CA ASN A 25 2.09 4.90 -1.57
C ASN A 25 2.47 3.79 -0.56
N ILE A 26 2.08 2.54 -0.83
CA ILE A 26 2.53 1.36 -0.06
C ILE A 26 3.38 0.48 -0.97
N PRO A 27 4.58 0.06 -0.57
CA PRO A 27 5.33 -0.95 -1.31
C PRO A 27 4.51 -2.24 -1.42
N SER A 28 4.24 -2.72 -2.63
CA SER A 28 3.42 -3.93 -2.86
C SER A 28 3.93 -5.14 -2.06
N SER A 29 5.25 -5.30 -1.97
CA SER A 29 5.93 -6.34 -1.19
C SER A 29 5.68 -6.28 0.32
N ARG A 30 5.08 -5.20 0.83
CA ARG A 30 4.79 -4.95 2.25
C ARG A 30 3.30 -5.03 2.59
N LEU A 31 2.41 -5.17 1.60
CA LEU A 31 0.96 -5.27 1.83
C LEU A 31 0.57 -6.49 2.69
N ASN A 32 1.36 -7.56 2.60
CA ASN A 32 1.21 -8.76 3.42
C ASN A 32 1.28 -8.48 4.93
N LEU A 33 1.98 -7.41 5.35
CA LEU A 33 2.07 -7.01 6.76
C LEU A 33 0.72 -6.55 7.33
N CYS A 34 -0.17 -6.03 6.47
CA CYS A 34 -1.51 -5.60 6.87
C CYS A 34 -2.58 -6.66 6.66
N ARG A 35 -2.34 -7.66 5.81
CA ARG A 35 -3.32 -8.69 5.45
C ARG A 35 -3.96 -9.38 6.68
N PRO A 36 -3.21 -9.82 7.71
CA PRO A 36 -3.80 -10.49 8.87
C PRO A 36 -4.85 -9.64 9.61
N ALA A 37 -4.71 -8.31 9.61
CA ALA A 37 -5.62 -7.40 10.31
C ALA A 37 -6.95 -7.15 9.57
N VAL A 38 -7.06 -7.59 8.31
CA VAL A 38 -8.21 -7.35 7.43
C VAL A 38 -8.85 -8.62 6.86
N THR A 39 -8.20 -9.77 7.02
CA THR A 39 -8.70 -11.08 6.55
C THR A 39 -9.09 -12.02 7.72
N GLY A 40 -9.94 -13.02 7.45
CA GLY A 40 -10.33 -14.04 8.42
C GLY A 40 -11.55 -13.65 9.27
N ARG A 41 -12.15 -14.59 10.00
CA ARG A 41 -13.38 -14.34 10.77
C ARG A 41 -13.13 -13.35 11.92
N TYR A 42 -12.05 -13.55 12.67
CA TYR A 42 -11.62 -12.77 13.83
C TYR A 42 -10.19 -12.22 13.62
N PRO A 43 -10.03 -11.15 12.82
CA PRO A 43 -8.71 -10.62 12.54
C PRO A 43 -8.06 -10.05 13.82
N PRO A 44 -6.78 -10.36 14.09
CA PRO A 44 -6.03 -9.73 15.17
C PRO A 44 -5.90 -8.20 14.98
N PRO A 45 -5.50 -7.46 16.02
CA PRO A 45 -5.16 -6.05 15.87
C PRO A 45 -3.99 -5.85 14.89
N PRO A 46 -3.92 -4.70 14.18
CA PRO A 46 -2.83 -4.42 13.26
C PRO A 46 -1.49 -4.33 13.99
N THR A 47 -0.44 -4.82 13.34
CA THR A 47 0.93 -4.70 13.84
C THR A 47 1.42 -3.25 13.71
N LYS A 48 2.45 -2.88 14.48
CA LYS A 48 3.10 -1.57 14.36
C LYS A 48 3.59 -1.30 12.93
N GLN A 49 4.16 -2.32 12.28
CA GLN A 49 4.64 -2.21 10.90
C GLN A 49 3.51 -1.97 9.91
N CYS A 50 2.36 -2.67 10.06
CA CYS A 50 1.20 -2.37 9.23
C CYS A 50 0.75 -0.91 9.42
N CYS A 51 0.64 -0.46 10.67
CA CYS A 51 0.23 0.91 10.93
C CYS A 51 1.19 1.94 10.30
N LEU A 52 2.50 1.73 10.34
CA LEU A 52 3.44 2.61 9.65
C LEU A 52 3.18 2.72 8.14
N LEU A 53 2.74 1.65 7.47
CA LEU A 53 2.34 1.70 6.06
C LEU A 53 1.04 2.51 5.89
N ILE A 54 0.04 2.23 6.72
CA ILE A 54 -1.26 2.92 6.66
C ILE A 54 -1.14 4.42 6.93
N LYS A 55 -0.20 4.84 7.80
CA LYS A 55 0.07 6.25 8.10
C LYS A 55 0.38 7.05 6.83
N HIS A 56 1.04 6.44 5.86
CA HIS A 56 1.48 7.08 4.63
C HIS A 56 0.65 6.64 3.41
N ALA A 57 -0.35 5.78 3.59
CA ALA A 57 -1.15 5.27 2.49
C ALA A 57 -2.04 6.36 1.88
N ASP A 58 -2.17 6.34 0.55
CA ASP A 58 -3.16 7.14 -0.15
C ASP A 58 -4.52 6.42 -0.14
N LEU A 59 -5.40 6.85 0.77
CA LEU A 59 -6.74 6.30 0.92
C LEU A 59 -7.67 6.62 -0.26
N ASN A 60 -7.45 7.71 -0.99
CA ASN A 60 -8.20 8.01 -2.21
C ASN A 60 -7.83 7.01 -3.32
N CYS A 61 -6.54 6.74 -3.49
CA CYS A 61 -6.06 5.73 -4.42
C CYS A 61 -6.55 4.32 -4.03
N LEU A 62 -6.43 3.92 -2.75
CA LEU A 62 -6.87 2.61 -2.28
C LEU A 62 -8.38 2.41 -2.48
N CYS A 63 -9.16 3.49 -2.38
CA CYS A 63 -10.59 3.48 -2.62
C CYS A 63 -10.98 3.07 -4.05
N ASN A 64 -10.10 3.26 -5.05
CA ASN A 64 -10.32 2.77 -6.41
C ASN A 64 -10.22 1.24 -6.53
N PHE A 65 -9.60 0.57 -5.56
CA PHE A 65 -9.48 -0.89 -5.50
C PHE A 65 -10.57 -1.54 -4.62
N LYS A 66 -11.49 -0.76 -4.04
CA LYS A 66 -12.51 -1.23 -3.10
C LYS A 66 -13.24 -2.48 -3.61
N ASP A 67 -13.68 -2.45 -4.87
CA ASP A 67 -14.49 -3.51 -5.46
C ASP A 67 -13.66 -4.76 -5.84
N ALA A 68 -12.33 -4.62 -5.92
CA ALA A 68 -11.42 -5.74 -6.13
C ALA A 68 -11.03 -6.46 -4.82
N LEU A 69 -11.15 -5.79 -3.65
CA LEU A 69 -10.78 -6.37 -2.35
C LEU A 69 -11.47 -7.71 -2.03
N PRO A 70 -12.77 -7.92 -2.33
CA PRO A 70 -13.43 -9.20 -2.07
C PRO A 70 -12.78 -10.39 -2.80
N ALA A 71 -12.22 -10.18 -4.00
CA ALA A 71 -11.51 -11.23 -4.73
C ALA A 71 -10.26 -11.74 -3.97
N PHE A 72 -9.71 -10.92 -3.06
CA PHE A 72 -8.59 -11.28 -2.18
C PHE A 72 -9.04 -11.74 -0.78
N ASN A 73 -10.34 -12.03 -0.59
CA ASN A 73 -10.94 -12.33 0.71
C ASN A 73 -10.76 -11.20 1.74
N ILE A 74 -10.68 -9.95 1.26
CA ILE A 74 -10.57 -8.76 2.11
C ILE A 74 -11.94 -8.07 2.12
N ASN A 75 -12.49 -7.86 3.32
CA ASN A 75 -13.71 -7.06 3.47
C ASN A 75 -13.34 -5.55 3.36
N PRO A 76 -13.94 -4.79 2.41
CA PRO A 76 -13.60 -3.39 2.21
C PRO A 76 -13.75 -2.53 3.47
N SER A 77 -14.86 -2.67 4.20
CA SER A 77 -15.09 -1.91 5.44
C SER A 77 -14.04 -2.21 6.51
N ARG A 78 -13.53 -3.45 6.57
CA ARG A 78 -12.41 -3.79 7.48
C ARG A 78 -11.09 -3.16 7.04
N ALA A 79 -10.83 -3.11 5.73
CA ALA A 79 -9.63 -2.47 5.20
C ALA A 79 -9.64 -0.96 5.47
N PHE A 80 -10.74 -0.26 5.20
CA PHE A 80 -10.86 1.17 5.44
C PHE A 80 -11.04 1.53 6.93
N ALA A 81 -11.29 0.56 7.81
CA ALA A 81 -11.23 0.77 9.26
C ALA A 81 -9.80 0.78 9.84
N LEU A 82 -8.77 0.37 9.07
CA LEU A 82 -7.39 0.30 9.56
C LEU A 82 -6.84 1.62 10.12
N PRO A 83 -7.05 2.80 9.50
CA PRO A 83 -6.59 4.06 10.07
C PRO A 83 -7.08 4.27 11.51
N LYS A 84 -8.38 4.01 11.76
CA LYS A 84 -8.96 4.11 13.10
C LYS A 84 -8.35 3.09 14.07
N LYS A 85 -8.14 1.84 13.64
CA LYS A 85 -7.47 0.80 14.45
C LYS A 85 -6.02 1.15 14.77
N CYS A 86 -5.34 1.86 13.86
CA CYS A 86 -3.99 2.38 14.04
C CYS A 86 -3.95 3.72 14.77
N LYS A 87 -5.10 4.26 15.20
CA LYS A 87 -5.24 5.55 15.89
C LYS A 87 -4.76 6.74 15.04
N TYR A 88 -4.91 6.66 13.72
CA TYR A 88 -4.68 7.77 12.81
C TYR A 88 -5.98 8.38 12.34
N ASN A 89 -6.04 9.71 12.34
CA ASN A 89 -7.19 10.45 11.84
C ASN A 89 -6.98 10.81 10.36
N LEU A 90 -7.03 9.80 9.49
CA LEU A 90 -6.88 9.97 8.05
C LEU A 90 -8.25 10.16 7.38
N HIS A 91 -8.31 10.97 6.33
CA HIS A 91 -9.52 11.16 5.55
C HIS A 91 -9.81 9.90 4.72
N ILE A 92 -10.94 9.26 4.98
CA ILE A 92 -11.46 8.13 4.19
C ILE A 92 -12.55 8.70 3.28
N PRO A 93 -12.47 8.49 1.95
CA PRO A 93 -13.51 8.93 1.03
C PRO A 93 -14.88 8.36 1.45
N PRO A 94 -15.98 9.13 1.44
CA PRO A 94 -17.29 8.67 1.89
C PRO A 94 -17.76 7.36 1.23
N LYS A 95 -17.46 7.18 -0.06
CA LYS A 95 -17.79 5.97 -0.84
C LYS A 95 -17.03 4.71 -0.38
N CYS A 96 -16.01 4.86 0.46
CA CYS A 96 -15.14 3.81 0.98
C CYS A 96 -15.18 3.69 2.51
N ARG A 97 -16.13 4.38 3.17
CA ARG A 97 -16.33 4.26 4.61
C ARG A 97 -17.05 2.96 4.99
#